data_AF-A0A2P8W661-F1
#
_entry.id   AF-A0A2P8W661-F1
#
_cell.length_a   1.000
_cell.length_b   1.000
_cell.length_c   1.000
_cell.angle_alpha   90.00
_cell.angle_beta   90.00
_cell.angle_gamma   90.00
#
_symmetry.space_group_name_H-M   'P 1'
#
loop_
_entity.id
_entity.type
_entity.pdbx_description
1 polymer ?
#
loop_
_entity_poly.entity_id
_entity_poly.type
_entity_poly.pdbx_seq_one_letter_code
_entity_poly.pdbx_strand_id
1 'polypeptide(L)'
;MSAIQEARESTAVLQVAAILAVEIVSPSSVADDYLHKLAGYEAKGILEYWLVDPQALGAARYIGSPKRPLVSIYYLVDGEYSPPLRCREQEAVESRVFPQLRVTAQEILEGKSL
;
A
#
# COMPACT_ATOMS: atom_id res chain seq x y z
N MET A 1 25.90 -10.36 5.57
CA MET A 1 24.44 -10.57 5.51
C MET A 1 23.77 -9.28 5.97
N SER A 2 22.55 -8.95 5.54
CA SER A 2 21.89 -7.74 6.02
C SER A 2 21.40 -7.94 7.46
N ALA A 3 21.34 -6.87 8.25
CA ALA A 3 20.83 -6.91 9.63
C ALA A 3 19.40 -7.49 9.74
N ILE A 4 18.59 -7.34 8.68
CA ILE A 4 17.23 -7.91 8.58
C ILE A 4 17.29 -9.44 8.54
N GLN A 5 18.30 -10.02 7.87
CA GLN A 5 18.40 -11.46 7.69
C GLN A 5 18.81 -12.19 8.97
N GLU A 6 19.60 -11.53 9.82
CA GLU A 6 20.02 -12.02 11.13
C GLU A 6 18.90 -11.90 12.18
N ALA A 7 17.97 -10.95 12.02
CA ALA A 7 16.89 -10.69 12.96
C ALA A 7 15.55 -11.39 12.62
N ARG A 8 15.50 -12.30 11.63
CA ARG A 8 14.24 -12.89 11.12
C ARG A 8 13.35 -13.53 12.20
N GLU A 9 13.96 -14.12 13.22
CA GLU A 9 13.27 -14.82 14.31
C GLU A 9 13.30 -14.01 15.62
N SER A 10 13.51 -12.70 15.54
CA SER A 10 13.65 -11.80 16.69
C SER A 10 12.76 -10.58 16.57
N THR A 11 12.38 -10.02 17.72
CA THR A 11 11.70 -8.72 17.74
C THR A 11 12.73 -7.62 17.49
N ALA A 12 12.40 -6.71 16.59
CA ALA A 12 13.21 -5.53 16.30
C ALA A 12 12.32 -4.29 16.22
N VAL A 13 12.92 -3.12 16.45
CA VAL A 13 12.26 -1.82 16.25
C VAL A 13 12.98 -1.11 15.11
N LEU A 14 12.22 -0.70 14.10
CA LEU A 14 12.74 0.17 13.05
C LEU A 14 12.92 1.58 13.63
N GLN A 15 14.16 2.06 13.64
CA GLN A 15 14.48 3.45 14.01
C GLN A 15 14.37 4.44 12.82
N VAL A 16 14.17 3.90 11.62
CA VAL A 16 13.96 4.66 10.38
C VAL A 16 12.62 4.28 9.76
N ALA A 17 12.12 5.13 8.86
CA ALA A 17 10.91 4.83 8.11
C ALA A 17 11.05 3.53 7.32
N ALA A 18 9.96 2.78 7.20
CA ALA A 18 9.90 1.68 6.24
C ALA A 18 10.00 2.25 4.81
N ILE A 19 10.61 1.48 3.89
CA ILE A 19 10.68 1.86 2.48
C ILE A 19 9.33 1.69 1.77
N LEU A 20 8.51 0.73 2.22
CA LEU A 20 7.17 0.44 1.73
C LEU A 20 6.26 0.08 2.92
N ALA A 21 5.05 0.63 2.94
CA ALA A 21 3.96 0.16 3.78
C ALA A 21 2.80 -0.33 2.90
N VAL A 22 2.20 -1.46 3.26
CA VAL A 22 1.03 -2.01 2.58
C VAL A 22 -0.07 -2.23 3.60
N GLU A 23 -1.22 -1.60 3.38
CA GLU A 23 -2.40 -1.72 4.24
C GLU A 23 -3.54 -2.36 3.47
N ILE A 24 -4.20 -3.32 4.11
CA ILE A 24 -5.38 -3.98 3.57
C ILE A 24 -6.58 -3.44 4.32
N VAL A 25 -7.51 -2.80 3.58
CA VAL A 25 -8.70 -2.19 4.16
C VAL A 25 -9.56 -3.26 4.82
N SER A 26 -9.87 -3.05 6.10
CA SER A 26 -10.78 -3.91 6.85
C SER A 26 -12.12 -3.20 7.10
N PRO A 27 -13.25 -3.92 7.22
CA PRO A 27 -14.54 -3.33 7.57
C PRO A 27 -14.53 -2.51 8.85
N SER A 28 -13.70 -2.87 9.83
CA SER A 28 -13.59 -2.19 11.12
C SER A 28 -12.74 -0.92 11.11
N SER A 29 -11.94 -0.67 10.06
CA SER A 29 -10.94 0.39 10.02
C SER A 29 -10.99 1.29 8.77
N VAL A 30 -12.05 1.20 7.96
CA VAL A 30 -12.12 1.91 6.66
C VAL A 30 -11.76 3.40 6.75
N ALA A 31 -12.30 4.12 7.73
CA ALA A 31 -12.00 5.55 7.90
C ALA A 31 -10.54 5.79 8.30
N ASP A 32 -9.97 4.90 9.12
CA ASP A 32 -8.58 5.00 9.57
C ASP A 32 -7.61 4.75 8.40
N ASP A 33 -7.87 3.72 7.60
CA ASP A 33 -7.04 3.34 6.45
C ASP A 33 -7.05 4.42 5.36
N TYR A 34 -8.22 4.98 5.04
CA TYR A 34 -8.35 5.99 3.97
C TYR A 34 -7.97 7.42 4.39
N LEU A 35 -7.83 7.71 5.70
CA LEU A 35 -7.59 9.06 6.19
C LEU A 35 -6.34 9.15 7.06
N HIS A 36 -6.33 8.46 8.19
CA HIS A 36 -5.32 8.68 9.22
C HIS A 36 -3.99 8.00 8.89
N LYS A 37 -4.02 6.75 8.39
CA LYS A 37 -2.80 6.02 8.06
C LYS A 37 -2.03 6.69 6.92
N LEU A 38 -2.74 7.15 5.89
CA LEU A 38 -2.16 7.90 4.77
C LEU A 38 -1.35 9.10 5.28
N ALA A 39 -1.98 10.00 6.04
CA ALA A 39 -1.30 11.18 6.60
C ALA A 39 -0.17 10.79 7.58
N GLY A 40 -0.39 9.74 8.38
CA GLY A 40 0.58 9.27 9.37
C GLY A 40 1.85 8.68 8.76
N TYR A 41 1.76 8.05 7.59
CA TYR A 41 2.89 7.49 6.85
C TYR A 41 3.62 8.54 6.01
N GLU A 42 2.88 9.50 5.45
CA GLU A 42 3.46 10.68 4.78
C GLU A 42 4.39 11.43 5.74
N ALA A 43 3.87 11.79 6.92
CA ALA A 43 4.64 12.48 7.96
C ALA A 43 5.84 11.67 8.48
N LYS A 44 5.83 10.34 8.29
CA LYS A 44 6.96 9.45 8.65
C LYS A 44 7.98 9.31 7.52
N GLY A 45 7.72 9.84 6.34
CA GLY A 45 8.64 9.76 5.20
C GLY A 45 8.72 8.36 4.58
N ILE A 46 7.63 7.57 4.65
CA ILE A 46 7.58 6.28 3.95
C ILE A 46 7.53 6.55 2.44
N LEU A 47 8.46 5.98 1.68
CA LEU A 47 8.66 6.33 0.27
C LEU A 47 7.51 5.85 -0.64
N GLU A 48 6.92 4.71 -0.30
CA GLU A 48 5.86 4.09 -1.08
C GLU A 48 4.79 3.53 -0.13
N TYR A 49 3.52 3.81 -0.42
CA TYR A 49 2.40 3.33 0.38
C TYR A 49 1.31 2.73 -0.50
N TRP A 50 0.90 1.51 -0.17
CA TRP A 50 -0.15 0.79 -0.90
C TRP A 50 -1.37 0.63 0.00
N LEU A 51 -2.53 0.99 -0.54
CA LEU A 51 -3.83 0.76 0.06
C LEU A 51 -4.60 -0.24 -0.79
N VAL A 52 -4.79 -1.44 -0.26
CA VAL A 52 -5.45 -2.57 -0.93
C VAL A 52 -6.88 -2.70 -0.39
N ASP A 53 -7.88 -2.47 -1.24
CA ASP A 53 -9.29 -2.54 -0.87
C ASP A 53 -10.01 -3.64 -1.66
N PRO A 54 -9.94 -4.90 -1.20
CA PRO A 54 -10.50 -6.05 -1.91
C PRO A 54 -12.04 -6.08 -1.88
N GLN A 55 -12.65 -5.44 -0.88
CA GLN A 55 -14.11 -5.44 -0.68
C GLN A 55 -14.77 -4.14 -1.16
N ALA A 56 -14.00 -3.22 -1.76
CA ALA A 56 -14.48 -1.92 -2.24
C ALA A 56 -15.21 -1.12 -1.13
N LEU A 57 -14.67 -1.11 0.08
CA LEU A 57 -15.27 -0.51 1.26
C LEU A 57 -15.16 1.01 1.26
N GLY A 58 -14.10 1.54 0.64
CA GLY A 58 -13.82 2.97 0.54
C GLY A 58 -15.01 3.79 0.02
N ALA A 59 -15.10 5.04 0.46
CA ALA A 59 -16.12 5.96 -0.06
C ALA A 59 -15.93 6.17 -1.59
N ALA A 60 -17.02 6.40 -2.33
CA ALA A 60 -16.98 6.53 -3.79
C ALA A 60 -16.04 7.63 -4.30
N ARG A 61 -15.79 8.68 -3.50
CA ARG A 61 -14.78 9.71 -3.83
C ARG A 61 -13.35 9.16 -3.95
N TYR A 62 -13.02 8.10 -3.21
CA TYR A 62 -11.71 7.46 -3.23
C TYR A 62 -11.64 6.34 -4.27
N ILE A 63 -12.70 5.54 -4.39
CA ILE A 63 -12.66 4.31 -5.21
C ILE A 63 -13.54 4.34 -6.47
N GLY A 64 -14.21 5.46 -6.74
CA GLY A 64 -15.12 5.63 -7.87
C GLY A 64 -16.52 5.06 -7.65
N SER A 65 -17.37 5.23 -8.67
CA SER A 65 -18.71 4.63 -8.77
C SER A 65 -18.88 4.04 -10.19
N PRO A 66 -19.29 2.76 -10.34
CA PRO A 66 -19.62 1.82 -9.28
C PRO A 66 -18.38 1.45 -8.44
N LYS A 67 -18.62 1.16 -7.15
CA LYS A 67 -17.56 0.72 -6.24
C LYS A 67 -17.02 -0.64 -6.69
N ARG A 68 -15.71 -0.74 -6.87
CA ARG A 68 -15.01 -1.97 -7.29
C ARG A 68 -13.69 -2.13 -6.51
N PRO A 69 -13.20 -3.37 -6.33
CA PRO A 69 -11.93 -3.64 -5.69
C PRO A 69 -10.77 -2.86 -6.33
N LEU A 70 -9.86 -2.35 -5.51
CA LEU A 70 -8.83 -1.39 -5.95
C LEU A 70 -7.53 -1.56 -5.18
N VAL A 71 -6.40 -1.42 -5.88
CA VAL A 71 -5.10 -1.12 -5.26
C VAL A 71 -4.78 0.34 -5.56
N SER A 72 -4.51 1.14 -4.51
CA SER A 72 -4.04 2.52 -4.65
C SER A 72 -2.58 2.62 -4.21
N ILE A 73 -1.73 3.20 -5.06
CA ILE A 73 -0.29 3.35 -4.82
C ILE A 73 0.03 4.83 -4.70
N TYR A 74 0.62 5.22 -3.58
CA TYR A 74 1.11 6.56 -3.30
C TYR A 74 2.64 6.55 -3.30
N TYR A 75 3.26 7.53 -3.95
CA TYR A 75 4.70 7.74 -3.88
C TYR A 75 4.98 9.05 -3.17
N LEU A 76 5.91 9.04 -2.23
CA LEU A 76 6.36 10.26 -1.58
C LEU A 76 7.28 11.02 -2.54
N VAL A 77 6.90 12.25 -2.87
CA VAL A 77 7.65 13.15 -3.76
C VAL A 77 7.73 14.51 -3.06
N ASP A 78 8.95 15.01 -2.86
CA ASP A 78 9.21 16.31 -2.22
C ASP A 78 8.51 16.50 -0.85
N GLY A 79 8.35 15.41 -0.11
CA GLY A 79 7.76 15.41 1.24
C GLY A 79 6.25 15.21 1.29
N GLU A 80 5.57 15.07 0.15
CA GLU A 80 4.13 14.86 0.06
C GLU A 80 3.80 13.62 -0.78
N TYR A 81 2.72 12.91 -0.47
CA TYR A 81 2.28 11.82 -1.31
C TYR A 81 1.66 12.34 -2.61
N SER A 82 2.06 11.71 -3.72
CA SER A 82 1.44 11.93 -5.02
C SER A 82 -0.06 11.56 -4.98
N PRO A 83 -0.86 12.08 -5.92
CA PRO A 83 -2.14 11.46 -6.24
C PRO A 83 -1.94 9.96 -6.50
N PRO A 84 -2.85 9.10 -6.02
CA PRO A 84 -2.64 7.66 -6.10
C PRO A 84 -2.74 7.18 -7.54
N LEU A 85 -1.81 6.31 -7.94
CA LEU A 85 -2.05 5.41 -9.06
C LEU A 85 -3.08 4.37 -8.62
N ARG A 86 -4.11 4.17 -9.44
CA ARG A 86 -5.23 3.27 -9.15
C ARG A 86 -5.17 2.10 -10.11
N CYS A 87 -4.92 0.91 -9.58
CA CYS A 87 -4.78 -0.31 -10.37
C CYS A 87 -5.91 -1.30 -10.02
N ARG A 88 -6.44 -1.97 -11.04
CA ARG A 88 -7.55 -2.94 -10.98
C ARG A 88 -7.27 -4.09 -11.94
N GLU A 89 -7.86 -5.24 -11.65
CA GLU A 89 -7.85 -6.39 -12.56
C GLU A 89 -6.41 -6.69 -13.03
N GLN A 90 -6.18 -6.79 -14.34
CA GLN A 90 -4.87 -7.12 -14.91
C GLN A 90 -3.91 -5.93 -15.03
N GLU A 91 -4.25 -4.75 -14.51
CA GLU A 91 -3.34 -3.61 -14.48
C GLU A 91 -2.12 -3.94 -13.61
N ALA A 92 -0.93 -3.67 -14.17
CA ALA A 92 0.32 -3.88 -13.46
C ALA A 92 0.43 -2.92 -12.27
N VAL A 93 0.91 -3.45 -11.14
CA VAL A 93 1.25 -2.66 -9.96
C VAL A 93 2.73 -2.34 -10.02
N GLU A 94 3.04 -1.06 -10.19
CA GLU A 94 4.40 -0.58 -10.36
C GLU A 94 4.98 -0.12 -9.02
N SER A 95 6.01 -0.83 -8.54
CA SER A 95 6.77 -0.38 -7.38
C SER A 95 8.01 0.41 -7.81
N ARG A 96 8.22 1.59 -7.22
CA ARG A 96 9.48 2.35 -7.39
C ARG A 96 10.56 1.80 -6.49
N VAL A 97 10.20 1.26 -5.32
CA VAL A 97 11.16 0.63 -4.40
C VAL A 97 11.55 -0.79 -4.83
N PHE A 98 10.68 -1.51 -5.54
CA PHE A 98 10.95 -2.83 -6.11
C PHE A 98 10.67 -2.88 -7.63
N PRO A 99 11.51 -2.27 -8.48
CA PRO A 99 11.24 -2.15 -9.92
C PRO A 99 11.17 -3.48 -10.69
N GLN A 100 11.63 -4.58 -10.10
CA GLN A 100 11.56 -5.93 -10.68
C GLN A 100 10.31 -6.71 -10.23
N LEU A 101 9.50 -6.16 -9.31
CA LEU A 101 8.25 -6.78 -8.91
C LEU A 101 7.29 -6.84 -10.11
N ARG A 102 6.72 -8.03 -10.36
CA ARG A 102 5.79 -8.27 -11.46
C ARG A 102 4.53 -8.90 -10.88
N VAL A 103 3.58 -8.06 -10.52
CA VAL A 103 2.27 -8.47 -10.01
C VAL A 103 1.20 -7.57 -10.58
N THR A 104 0.02 -8.12 -10.79
CA THR A 104 -1.20 -7.41 -11.18
C THR A 104 -2.02 -7.02 -9.96
N ALA A 105 -2.90 -6.04 -10.10
CA ALA A 105 -3.84 -5.71 -9.03
C ALA A 105 -4.74 -6.90 -8.65
N GLN A 106 -5.17 -7.72 -9.62
CA GLN A 106 -5.96 -8.92 -9.38
C GLN A 106 -5.22 -9.92 -8.48
N GLU A 107 -3.95 -10.22 -8.78
CA GLU A 107 -3.16 -11.15 -7.96
C GLU A 107 -3.02 -10.69 -6.51
N ILE A 108 -2.84 -9.38 -6.30
CA ILE A 108 -2.81 -8.78 -4.96
C ILE A 108 -4.18 -8.90 -4.27
N LEU A 109 -5.25 -8.54 -4.97
CA LEU A 109 -6.61 -8.51 -4.40
C LEU A 109 -7.14 -9.92 -4.09
N GLU A 110 -6.72 -10.93 -4.84
CA GLU A 110 -7.08 -12.34 -4.63
C GLU A 110 -6.15 -13.05 -3.61
N GLY A 111 -5.03 -12.43 -3.23
CA GLY A 111 -4.07 -13.02 -2.29
C GLY A 111 -3.40 -14.29 -2.82
N LYS A 112 -3.15 -14.36 -4.14
CA LYS A 112 -2.63 -15.57 -4.77
C LYS A 112 -1.14 -15.75 -4.42
N SER A 113 -0.78 -16.87 -3.79
CA SER A 113 0.63 -17.21 -3.57
C SER A 113 1.34 -17.45 -4.90
N LEU A 114 2.51 -16.82 -5.06
CA LEU A 114 3.52 -17.13 -6.08
C LEU A 114 4.15 -18.51 -5.85
#